data_AF-Q9T525-F1
#
_entry.id   AF-Q9T525-F1
#
_cell.length_a   1.000
_cell.length_b   1.000
_cell.length_c   1.000
_cell.angle_alpha   90.00
_cell.angle_beta   90.00
_cell.angle_gamma   90.00
#
_symmetry.space_group_name_H-M   'P 1'
#
loop_
_entity.id
_entity.type
_entity.pdbx_description
1 polymer ?
#
loop_
_entity_poly.entity_id
_entity_poly.type
_entity_poly.pdbx_seq_one_letter_code
_entity_poly.pdbx_strand_id
1 'polypeptide(L)'
;AILMPPLLILTSSNRLVQNRLSTLQAWMSKTFTKQLMLPMNFQGHKWASMLLALTLMLLSLNLLGLLPYTFTPTTQLSMNMALAVPMWLSTVLIGMRNQPTISLGHLLPEGT
;
A
#
# COMPACT_ATOMS: atom_id res chain seq x y z
N ALA A 1 -5.02 -11.62 14.30
CA ALA A 1 -5.52 -10.77 13.19
C ALA A 1 -4.42 -10.40 12.18
N ILE A 2 -3.30 -9.81 12.61
CA ILE A 2 -2.26 -9.25 11.70
C ILE A 2 -1.64 -10.28 10.75
N LEU A 3 -1.48 -11.54 11.17
CA LEU A 3 -0.91 -12.60 10.33
C LEU A 3 -1.88 -13.18 9.29
N MET A 4 -3.19 -12.90 9.39
CA MET A 4 -4.19 -13.47 8.49
C MET A 4 -4.13 -12.88 7.07
N PRO A 5 -4.02 -11.55 6.87
CA PRO A 5 -3.87 -10.99 5.53
C PRO A 5 -2.71 -11.56 4.71
N PRO A 6 -1.46 -11.63 5.23
CA PRO A 6 -0.36 -12.19 4.47
C PRO A 6 -0.61 -13.65 4.04
N LEU A 7 -1.19 -14.46 4.94
CA LEU A 7 -1.51 -15.87 4.65
C LEU A 7 -2.55 -16.03 3.52
N LEU A 8 -3.56 -15.17 3.48
CA LEU A 8 -4.63 -15.23 2.47
C LEU A 8 -4.22 -14.68 1.10
N ILE A 9 -3.30 -13.72 1.08
CA ILE A 9 -2.91 -12.99 -0.14
C ILE A 9 -1.71 -13.65 -0.84
N LEU A 10 -0.84 -14.37 -0.11
CA LEU A 10 0.44 -14.87 -0.63
C LEU A 10 0.43 -16.32 -1.13
N THR A 11 -0.75 -16.92 -1.37
CA THR A 11 -0.79 -18.28 -1.94
C THR A 11 -0.42 -18.25 -3.43
N SER A 12 0.88 -18.38 -3.72
CA SER A 12 1.36 -18.56 -5.09
C SER A 12 1.31 -20.03 -5.49
N SER A 13 1.01 -20.29 -6.76
CA SER A 13 1.15 -21.61 -7.34
C SER A 13 1.91 -21.51 -8.66
N ASN A 14 2.86 -22.41 -8.89
CA ASN A 14 3.65 -22.47 -10.12
C ASN A 14 2.85 -23.03 -11.33
N ARG A 15 1.55 -23.28 -11.15
CA ARG A 15 0.67 -23.77 -12.22
C ARG A 15 0.24 -22.61 -13.11
N LEU A 16 0.26 -22.85 -14.42
CA LEU A 16 -0.12 -21.87 -15.43
C LEU A 16 -1.64 -21.57 -15.39
N VAL A 17 -2.44 -22.61 -15.17
CA VAL A 17 -3.86 -22.49 -14.81
C VAL A 17 -3.98 -22.62 -13.30
N GLN A 18 -4.44 -21.54 -12.66
CA GLN A 18 -4.62 -21.51 -11.22
C GLN A 18 -6.10 -21.66 -10.82
N ASN A 19 -6.34 -21.75 -9.50
CA ASN A 19 -7.70 -21.83 -8.96
C ASN A 19 -8.43 -20.49 -9.11
N ARG A 20 -9.77 -20.52 -9.15
CA ARG A 20 -10.63 -19.32 -9.32
C ARG A 20 -10.33 -18.20 -8.31
N LEU A 21 -10.00 -18.57 -7.07
CA LEU A 21 -9.68 -17.59 -6.03
C LEU A 21 -8.37 -16.85 -6.34
N SER A 22 -7.33 -17.57 -6.76
CA SER A 22 -6.03 -16.94 -7.04
C SER A 22 -6.06 -16.14 -8.34
N THR A 23 -6.88 -16.53 -9.33
CA THR A 23 -7.10 -15.68 -10.53
C THR A 23 -7.81 -14.38 -10.18
N LEU A 24 -8.81 -14.40 -9.28
CA LEU A 24 -9.47 -13.18 -8.79
C LEU A 24 -8.49 -12.30 -8.01
N GLN A 25 -7.69 -12.89 -7.11
CA GLN A 25 -6.68 -12.16 -6.35
C GLN A 25 -5.62 -11.52 -7.27
N ALA A 26 -5.15 -12.25 -8.28
CA ALA A 26 -4.21 -11.74 -9.27
C ALA A 26 -4.82 -10.64 -10.16
N TRP A 27 -6.10 -10.77 -10.50
CA TRP A 27 -6.81 -9.72 -11.22
C TRP A 27 -6.95 -8.45 -10.38
N MET A 28 -7.35 -8.57 -9.11
CA MET A 28 -7.45 -7.44 -8.17
C MET A 28 -6.10 -6.75 -7.94
N SER A 29 -5.03 -7.52 -7.73
CA SER A 29 -3.70 -6.94 -7.50
C SER A 29 -3.19 -6.21 -8.76
N LYS A 30 -3.47 -6.73 -9.95
CA LYS A 30 -3.13 -6.09 -11.23
C LYS A 30 -3.90 -4.79 -11.43
N THR A 31 -5.21 -4.77 -11.15
CA THR A 31 -6.02 -3.55 -11.31
C THR A 31 -5.59 -2.48 -10.31
N PHE A 32 -5.39 -2.82 -9.03
CA PHE A 32 -4.88 -1.87 -8.04
C PHE A 32 -3.52 -1.31 -8.41
N THR A 33 -2.57 -2.16 -8.78
CA THR A 33 -1.23 -1.71 -9.17
C THR A 33 -1.30 -0.77 -10.36
N LYS A 34 -2.11 -1.10 -11.38
CA LYS A 34 -2.32 -0.23 -12.53
C LYS A 34 -2.84 1.14 -12.09
N GLN A 35 -3.93 1.17 -11.32
CA GLN A 35 -4.55 2.43 -10.89
C GLN A 35 -3.63 3.30 -10.02
N LEU A 36 -2.89 2.69 -9.09
CA LEU A 36 -1.93 3.40 -8.24
C LEU A 36 -0.77 4.01 -9.04
N MET A 37 -0.34 3.34 -10.10
CA MET A 37 0.85 3.71 -10.84
C MET A 37 0.59 4.64 -12.03
N LEU A 38 -0.67 4.75 -12.50
CA LEU A 38 -1.03 5.64 -13.62
C LEU A 38 -0.55 7.09 -13.50
N PRO A 39 -0.67 7.78 -12.34
CA PRO A 39 -0.22 9.16 -12.20
C PRO A 39 1.27 9.31 -11.84
N MET A 40 1.99 8.19 -11.65
CA MET A 40 3.35 8.20 -11.10
C MET A 40 4.40 8.05 -12.21
N ASN A 41 5.50 8.79 -12.09
CA ASN A 41 6.65 8.65 -12.98
C ASN A 41 7.35 7.29 -12.78
N PHE A 42 8.16 6.87 -13.77
CA PHE A 42 8.88 5.58 -13.74
C PHE A 42 9.69 5.31 -12.48
N GLN A 43 10.30 6.35 -11.89
CA GLN A 43 11.04 6.22 -10.63
C GLN A 43 10.13 5.80 -9.45
N GLY A 44 8.86 6.23 -9.46
CA GLY A 44 7.86 5.89 -8.46
C GLY A 44 7.38 4.44 -8.53
N HIS A 45 7.50 3.76 -9.68
CA HIS A 45 7.10 2.35 -9.81
C HIS A 45 7.89 1.40 -8.89
N LYS A 46 9.06 1.81 -8.38
CA LYS A 46 9.79 1.04 -7.35
C LYS A 46 8.98 0.86 -6.06
N TRP A 47 8.07 1.78 -5.78
CA TRP A 47 7.17 1.73 -4.61
C TRP A 47 5.91 0.88 -4.83
N ALA A 48 5.69 0.38 -6.06
CA ALA A 48 4.45 -0.31 -6.41
C ALA A 48 4.16 -1.50 -5.50
N SER A 49 5.16 -2.36 -5.25
CA SER A 49 5.00 -3.55 -4.41
C SER A 49 4.67 -3.19 -2.96
N MET A 50 5.34 -2.19 -2.38
CA MET A 50 5.13 -1.75 -1.01
C MET A 50 3.75 -1.12 -0.83
N LEU A 51 3.34 -0.24 -1.74
CA LEU A 51 2.02 0.40 -1.73
C LEU A 51 0.91 -0.63 -1.93
N LEU A 52 1.08 -1.56 -2.86
CA LEU A 52 0.13 -2.66 -3.07
C LEU A 52 -0.02 -3.55 -1.83
N ALA A 53 1.09 -3.90 -1.17
CA ALA A 53 1.04 -4.69 0.05
C ALA A 53 0.30 -3.96 1.18
N LEU A 54 0.56 -2.66 1.33
CA LEU A 54 -0.11 -1.83 2.34
C LEU A 54 -1.62 -1.71 2.09
N THR A 55 -2.04 -1.45 0.85
CA THR A 55 -3.47 -1.34 0.52
C THR A 55 -4.21 -2.66 0.75
N LEU A 56 -3.65 -3.78 0.29
CA LEU A 56 -4.25 -5.10 0.48
C LEU A 56 -4.31 -5.51 1.96
N MET A 57 -3.28 -5.18 2.75
CA MET A 57 -3.27 -5.44 4.20
C MET A 57 -4.34 -4.63 4.93
N LEU A 58 -4.45 -3.33 4.67
CA LEU A 58 -5.47 -2.50 5.34
C LEU A 58 -6.89 -2.90 4.92
N LEU A 59 -7.11 -3.17 3.63
CA LEU A 59 -8.41 -3.61 3.11
C LEU A 59 -8.88 -4.90 3.79
N SER A 60 -8.01 -5.91 3.85
CA SER A 60 -8.33 -7.21 4.45
C SER A 60 -8.53 -7.13 5.96
N LEU A 61 -7.71 -6.36 6.69
CA LEU A 61 -7.92 -6.14 8.13
C LEU A 61 -9.27 -5.46 8.40
N ASN A 62 -9.62 -4.43 7.63
CA ASN A 62 -10.88 -3.71 7.81
C ASN A 62 -12.10 -4.57 7.43
N LEU A 63 -12.01 -5.38 6.37
CA LEU A 63 -13.06 -6.35 6.01
C LEU A 63 -13.26 -7.41 7.09
N LEU A 64 -12.19 -7.93 7.69
CA LEU A 64 -12.28 -8.89 8.80
C LEU A 64 -12.96 -8.29 10.03
N GLY A 65 -12.85 -6.97 10.23
CA GLY A 65 -13.50 -6.26 11.34
C GLY A 65 -15.00 -6.10 11.21
N LEU A 66 -15.58 -6.44 10.06
CA LEU A 66 -17.03 -6.46 9.88
C LEU A 66 -17.68 -7.75 10.43
N LEU A 67 -16.88 -8.77 10.73
CA LEU A 67 -17.38 -10.01 11.31
C LEU A 67 -17.73 -9.82 12.80
N PRO A 68 -18.76 -10.51 13.31
CA PRO A 68 -19.12 -10.41 14.72
C PRO A 68 -17.97 -10.94 15.59
N TYR A 69 -17.72 -10.24 16.70
CA TYR A 69 -16.69 -10.60 17.70
C TYR A 69 -15.24 -10.61 17.18
N THR A 70 -14.92 -9.92 16.07
CA THR A 70 -13.54 -9.76 15.61
C THR A 70 -12.97 -8.41 16.03
N PHE A 71 -11.84 -8.44 16.75
CA PHE A 71 -11.08 -7.22 17.06
C PHE A 71 -10.00 -6.97 16.01
N THR A 72 -10.03 -5.80 15.37
CA THR A 72 -9.03 -5.42 14.37
C THR A 72 -8.03 -4.42 14.93
N PRO A 73 -6.73 -4.59 14.62
CA PRO A 73 -5.66 -3.71 15.12
C PRO A 73 -5.74 -2.29 14.53
N THR A 74 -6.42 -2.11 13.39
CA THR A 74 -6.62 -0.81 12.73
C THR A 74 -7.52 0.16 13.52
N THR A 75 -8.25 -0.35 14.53
CA THR A 75 -9.00 0.49 15.49
C THR A 75 -8.09 1.26 16.45
N GLN A 76 -6.87 0.79 16.66
CA GLN A 76 -5.91 1.43 17.54
C GLN A 76 -5.10 2.48 16.75
N LEU A 77 -5.13 3.73 17.22
CA LEU A 77 -4.38 4.83 16.61
C LEU A 77 -2.88 4.53 16.51
N SER A 78 -2.32 3.83 17.50
CA SER A 78 -0.91 3.43 17.54
C SER A 78 -0.51 2.62 16.31
N MET A 79 -1.32 1.65 15.88
CA MET A 79 -1.06 0.84 14.69
C MET A 79 -1.07 1.71 13.42
N ASN A 80 -2.06 2.59 13.29
CA ASN A 80 -2.17 3.46 12.12
C ASN A 80 -0.99 4.43 12.03
N MET A 81 -0.57 5.03 13.14
CA MET A 81 0.60 5.90 13.19
C MET A 81 1.91 5.16 12.91
N ALA A 82 2.05 3.93 13.43
CA ALA A 82 3.21 3.09 13.15
C ALA A 82 3.38 2.76 11.67
N LEU A 83 2.28 2.68 10.89
CA LEU A 83 2.33 2.53 9.44
C LEU A 83 2.50 3.87 8.71
N ALA A 84 1.77 4.91 9.13
CA ALA A 84 1.71 6.18 8.42
C ALA A 84 3.01 6.99 8.53
N VAL A 85 3.59 7.09 9.73
CA VAL A 85 4.75 7.97 9.97
C VAL A 85 5.98 7.52 9.16
N PRO A 86 6.38 6.23 9.14
CA PRO A 86 7.52 5.80 8.34
C PRO A 86 7.27 5.97 6.83
N MET A 87 6.06 5.66 6.36
CA MET A 87 5.69 5.82 4.95
C MET A 87 5.77 7.29 4.52
N TRP A 88 5.16 8.19 5.29
CA TRP A 88 5.20 9.62 5.00
C TRP A 88 6.63 10.18 5.09
N LEU A 89 7.37 9.85 6.15
CA LEU A 89 8.73 10.35 6.33
C LEU A 89 9.64 9.87 5.19
N SER A 90 9.47 8.63 4.73
CA SER A 90 10.27 8.10 3.63
C SER A 90 10.11 8.90 2.34
N THR A 91 8.90 9.37 2.00
CA THR A 91 8.67 10.17 0.79
C THR A 91 9.27 11.57 0.93
N VAL A 92 9.14 12.19 2.10
CA VAL A 92 9.77 13.48 2.42
C VAL A 92 11.29 13.39 2.30
N LEU A 93 11.90 12.37 2.93
CA LEU A 93 13.36 12.18 2.88
C LEU A 93 13.86 11.91 1.45
N ILE A 94 13.11 11.16 0.64
CA ILE A 94 13.45 10.94 -0.77
C ILE A 94 13.39 12.24 -1.57
N GLY A 95 12.35 13.05 -1.36
CA GLY A 95 12.21 14.37 -2.00
C GLY A 95 13.37 15.30 -1.66
N MET A 96 13.67 15.44 -0.37
CA MET A 96 14.78 16.26 0.13
C MET A 96 16.14 15.76 -0.36
N ARG A 97 16.34 14.44 -0.47
CA ARG A 97 17.62 13.86 -0.93
C ARG A 97 17.83 14.01 -2.43
N ASN A 98 16.79 13.80 -3.24
CA ASN A 98 16.93 13.79 -4.69
C ASN A 98 16.80 15.19 -5.30
N GLN A 99 15.92 16.04 -4.75
CA GLN A 99 15.62 17.38 -5.28
C GLN A 99 15.34 18.36 -4.13
N PRO A 100 16.37 18.79 -3.37
CA PRO A 100 16.20 19.64 -2.19
C PRO A 100 15.60 21.01 -2.50
N THR A 101 15.94 21.61 -3.65
CA THR A 101 15.44 22.94 -4.04
C THR A 101 13.96 22.90 -4.40
N ILE A 102 13.53 21.91 -5.19
CA ILE A 102 12.11 21.75 -5.60
C ILE A 102 11.25 21.36 -4.39
N SER A 103 11.74 20.45 -3.54
CA SER A 103 11.01 20.03 -2.34
C SER A 103 10.79 21.18 -1.34
N LEU A 104 11.79 22.04 -1.14
CA LEU A 104 11.62 23.25 -0.34
C LEU A 104 10.78 24.32 -1.07
N GLY A 105 10.87 24.39 -2.40
CA GLY A 105 10.05 25.28 -3.23
C GLY A 105 8.56 25.05 -3.06
N HIS A 106 8.12 23.81 -2.85
CA HIS A 106 6.72 23.48 -2.56
C HIS A 106 6.20 24.01 -1.21
N LEU A 107 7.05 24.59 -0.35
CA LEU A 107 6.59 25.32 0.84
C LEU A 107 6.04 26.71 0.51
N LEU A 108 6.29 27.20 -0.72
CA LEU A 108 5.75 28.44 -1.24
C LEU A 108 4.65 28.13 -2.28
N PRO A 109 3.59 28.95 -2.36
CA PRO A 109 2.62 28.81 -3.43
C PRO A 109 3.26 29.15 -4.78
N GLU A 110 2.95 28.36 -5.81
CA GLU A 110 3.41 28.62 -7.17
C GLU A 110 2.97 30.02 -7.63
N GLY A 111 3.93 30.87 -8.01
CA GLY A 111 3.67 32.24 -8.48
C GLY A 111 4.09 33.39 -7.53
N THR A 112 4.73 33.08 -6.39
CA THR A 112 5.48 34.04 -5.56
C THR A 112 6.97 33.78 -5.64
#